data_AF-A0A5N6USJ0-F1
#
_entry.id   AF-A0A5N6USJ0-F1
#
_cell.length_a   1.000
_cell.length_b   1.000
_cell.length_c   1.000
_cell.angle_alpha   90.00
_cell.angle_beta   90.00
_cell.angle_gamma   90.00
#
_symmetry.space_group_name_H-M   'P 1'
#
loop_
_entity.id
_entity.type
_entity.pdbx_description
1 polymer ?
#
loop_
_entity_poly.entity_id
_entity_poly.type
_entity_poly.pdbx_seq_one_letter_code
_entity_poly.pdbx_strand_id
1 'polypeptide(L)'
;MFDLEDDASRREKCYTAVAQLPSFIDSKQPPMKKSPFSAIWGHPFVHTVEVILPEATYKTIESSLDTKLPKLRYARVFMSLSSLLEGDFFNAYIKSGNILMISEGRPGSDNVFTLRDGILKLELGKEIFERTGLTGRPIRSGGRKHAKERYLVEINLRLPSMLHGKKGFEKLVWAFKNVLNHTVAWLFYDLASASSGISSDDPSLKGNHPHIIDCEPVRTEYRDILVPPFKGMNMTETAPEQELKDYCDEISEWLGMVALGSPRALASDDVDPYLCRYSIPNVDEAKPSDIVSLRWHGFLPPKWIMELFLTLLQDTSPKDLEASSWFAFSASALGREAVEGKDGYTVLTFPSVGGTNNNVQKSSGTRSEVGRSCVSWEYVGVSIV
;
A
#
# COMPACT_ATOMS: atom_id res chain seq x y z
N MET A 1 -2.51 -6.75 -40.42
CA MET A 1 -2.64 -6.90 -38.96
C MET A 1 -1.63 -5.94 -38.38
N PHE A 2 -2.08 -4.78 -37.89
CA PHE A 2 -1.17 -3.78 -37.35
C PHE A 2 -0.75 -4.24 -35.95
N ASP A 3 0.51 -4.66 -35.81
CA ASP A 3 1.14 -4.83 -34.50
C ASP A 3 1.25 -3.44 -33.86
N LEU A 4 0.23 -3.08 -33.08
CA LEU A 4 0.37 -2.01 -32.10
C LEU A 4 1.27 -2.58 -31.01
N GLU A 5 2.57 -2.33 -31.12
CA GLU A 5 3.50 -2.56 -30.01
C GLU A 5 3.05 -1.71 -28.82
N ASP A 6 2.46 -2.35 -27.82
CA ASP A 6 2.06 -1.72 -26.56
C ASP A 6 3.30 -1.48 -25.68
N ASP A 7 4.14 -0.52 -26.10
CA ASP A 7 5.38 -0.16 -25.40
C ASP A 7 5.12 0.38 -23.97
N ALA A 8 3.90 0.84 -23.71
CA ALA A 8 3.46 1.32 -22.40
C ALA A 8 3.37 0.19 -21.35
N SER A 9 3.11 -1.05 -21.76
CA SER A 9 3.06 -2.21 -20.84
C SER A 9 4.44 -2.71 -20.38
N ARG A 10 5.52 -2.18 -20.97
CA ARG A 10 6.91 -2.64 -20.80
C ARG A 10 7.76 -1.81 -19.83
N ARG A 11 7.22 -0.72 -19.26
CA ARG A 11 7.97 0.19 -18.38
C ARG A 11 7.29 0.33 -17.03
N GLU A 12 8.10 0.58 -16.01
CA GLU A 12 7.61 0.98 -14.69
C GLU A 12 6.97 2.37 -14.86
N LYS A 13 5.81 2.58 -14.22
CA LYS A 13 5.08 3.84 -14.27
C LYS A 13 5.00 4.40 -12.85
N CYS A 14 5.17 5.71 -12.73
CA CYS A 14 4.85 6.43 -11.52
C CYS A 14 3.73 7.42 -11.84
N TYR A 15 2.59 7.29 -11.17
CA TYR A 15 1.49 8.22 -11.30
C TYR A 15 1.55 9.23 -10.15
N THR A 16 1.82 10.48 -10.49
CA THR A 16 1.86 11.58 -9.52
C THR A 16 0.50 12.26 -9.47
N ALA A 17 -0.07 12.36 -8.27
CA ALA A 17 -1.32 13.06 -8.01
C ALA A 17 -1.09 14.11 -6.92
N VAL A 18 -1.40 15.36 -7.23
CA VAL A 18 -1.38 16.45 -6.27
C VAL A 18 -2.82 16.75 -5.86
N ALA A 19 -3.09 16.75 -4.55
CA ALA A 19 -4.45 16.85 -4.05
C ALA A 19 -4.55 17.74 -2.81
N GLN A 20 -5.63 18.52 -2.74
CA GLN A 20 -6.09 19.14 -1.51
C GLN A 20 -6.93 18.13 -0.71
N LEU A 21 -6.50 17.81 0.51
CA LEU A 21 -7.25 16.97 1.42
C LEU A 21 -8.49 17.72 1.93
N PRO A 22 -9.61 17.04 2.20
CA PRO A 22 -10.75 17.64 2.87
C PRO A 22 -10.33 18.24 4.23
N SER A 23 -10.91 19.39 4.60
CA SER A 23 -10.68 20.01 5.92
C SER A 23 -11.16 19.12 7.07
N PHE A 24 -12.24 18.37 6.84
CA PHE A 24 -12.76 17.38 7.75
C PHE A 24 -12.85 16.02 7.07
N ILE A 25 -12.30 15.00 7.72
CA ILE A 25 -12.39 13.60 7.29
C ILE A 25 -13.03 12.81 8.43
N ASP A 26 -14.20 12.24 8.18
CA ASP A 26 -14.81 11.28 9.09
C ASP A 26 -13.96 10.00 9.11
N SER A 27 -13.36 9.68 10.26
CA SER A 27 -12.57 8.46 10.44
C SER A 27 -13.36 7.18 10.13
N LYS A 28 -14.69 7.21 10.26
CA LYS A 28 -15.55 6.05 9.99
C LYS A 28 -15.90 5.89 8.52
N GLN A 29 -15.82 6.98 7.74
CA GLN A 29 -16.17 7.01 6.33
C GLN A 29 -15.14 7.83 5.54
N PRO A 30 -13.88 7.37 5.44
CA PRO A 30 -12.88 8.07 4.67
C PRO A 30 -13.25 8.10 3.18
N PRO A 31 -12.82 9.13 2.43
CA PRO A 31 -12.95 9.15 0.97
C PRO A 31 -12.34 7.88 0.36
N MET A 32 -12.88 7.42 -0.77
CA MET A 32 -12.38 6.20 -1.44
C MET A 32 -11.89 6.43 -2.87
N LYS A 33 -12.40 7.47 -3.55
CA LYS A 33 -12.25 7.61 -5.01
C LYS A 33 -11.09 8.49 -5.45
N LYS A 34 -10.59 9.35 -4.58
CA LYS A 34 -9.52 10.30 -4.90
C LYS A 34 -8.23 9.89 -4.21
N SER A 35 -7.11 10.18 -4.86
CA SER A 35 -5.79 10.08 -4.25
C SER A 35 -5.70 11.02 -3.03
N PRO A 36 -5.03 10.63 -1.92
CA PRO A 36 -4.28 9.38 -1.71
C PRO A 36 -5.13 8.17 -1.32
N PHE A 37 -6.42 8.36 -1.00
CA PHE A 37 -7.25 7.29 -0.45
C PHE A 37 -7.51 6.13 -1.42
N SER A 38 -7.67 6.43 -2.71
CA SER A 38 -7.83 5.41 -3.75
C SER A 38 -6.61 4.52 -3.87
N ALA A 39 -5.40 5.06 -3.66
CA ALA A 39 -4.16 4.29 -3.65
C ALA A 39 -4.15 3.34 -2.45
N ILE A 40 -4.46 3.83 -1.24
CA ILE A 40 -4.50 2.99 -0.02
C ILE A 40 -5.47 1.80 -0.18
N TRP A 41 -6.71 2.05 -0.63
CA TRP A 41 -7.69 0.98 -0.84
C TRP A 41 -7.39 0.10 -2.06
N GLY A 42 -6.65 0.65 -3.02
CA GLY A 42 -6.27 0.00 -4.28
C GLY A 42 -5.20 -1.07 -4.13
N HIS A 43 -4.50 -1.14 -2.98
CA HIS A 43 -3.41 -2.07 -2.72
C HIS A 43 -3.79 -3.04 -1.59
N PRO A 44 -4.44 -4.18 -1.88
CA PRO A 44 -4.91 -5.11 -0.86
C PRO A 44 -3.82 -5.77 -0.02
N PHE A 45 -2.70 -6.12 -0.67
CA PHE A 45 -1.66 -6.94 -0.07
C PHE A 45 -0.41 -6.08 0.09
N VAL A 46 -0.24 -5.47 1.26
CA VAL A 46 0.91 -4.60 1.57
C VAL A 46 1.85 -5.34 2.52
N HIS A 47 3.15 -5.31 2.20
CA HIS A 47 4.18 -5.97 2.99
C HIS A 47 4.96 -5.03 3.90
N THR A 48 5.07 -3.75 3.53
CA THR A 48 5.80 -2.76 4.30
C THR A 48 5.10 -1.42 4.24
N VAL A 49 5.00 -0.77 5.39
CA VAL A 49 4.57 0.61 5.52
C VAL A 49 5.64 1.38 6.28
N GLU A 50 6.03 2.53 5.77
CA GLU A 50 7.01 3.40 6.40
C GLU A 50 6.50 4.83 6.50
N VAL A 51 6.60 5.39 7.70
CA VAL A 51 6.26 6.78 8.00
C VAL A 51 7.53 7.53 8.32
N ILE A 52 7.79 8.62 7.61
CA ILE A 52 8.92 9.51 7.84
C ILE A 52 8.39 10.88 8.26
N LEU A 53 8.85 11.40 9.40
CA LEU A 53 8.40 12.68 9.94
C LEU A 53 9.48 13.31 10.86
N PRO A 54 9.40 14.62 11.16
CA PRO A 54 10.32 15.24 12.11
C PRO A 54 10.25 14.60 13.51
N GLU A 55 11.40 14.43 14.16
CA GLU A 55 11.47 13.83 15.51
C GLU A 55 10.62 14.62 16.52
N ALA A 56 10.63 15.94 16.44
CA ALA A 56 9.83 16.82 17.30
C ALA A 56 8.32 16.54 17.15
N THR A 57 7.86 16.22 15.94
CA THR A 57 6.45 15.86 15.68
C THR A 57 6.14 14.47 16.23
N TYR A 58 7.03 13.51 16.01
CA TYR A 58 6.84 12.14 16.51
C TYR A 58 6.68 12.12 18.03
N LYS A 59 7.52 12.84 18.78
CA LYS A 59 7.44 12.94 20.25
C LYS A 59 6.07 13.40 20.75
N THR A 60 5.35 14.21 19.97
CA THR A 60 4.01 14.70 20.31
C THR A 60 2.91 13.67 20.01
N ILE A 61 3.11 12.80 19.02
CA ILE A 61 2.07 11.88 18.52
C ILE A 61 2.31 10.41 18.91
N GLU A 62 3.50 10.04 19.41
CA GLU A 62 3.89 8.67 19.77
C GLU A 62 2.84 7.96 20.62
N SER A 63 2.45 8.55 21.76
CA SER A 63 1.41 7.98 22.63
C SER A 63 0.04 7.88 21.96
N SER A 64 -0.27 8.76 21.00
CA SER A 64 -1.52 8.71 20.26
C SER A 64 -1.52 7.56 19.24
N LEU A 65 -0.39 7.34 18.56
CA LEU A 65 -0.21 6.20 17.65
C LEU A 65 -0.33 4.88 18.43
N ASP A 66 0.32 4.76 19.58
CA ASP A 66 0.28 3.54 20.39
C ASP A 66 -1.10 3.23 20.98
N THR A 67 -1.92 4.25 21.23
CA THR A 67 -3.25 4.07 21.84
C THR A 67 -4.38 3.93 20.84
N LYS A 68 -4.34 4.66 19.72
CA LYS A 68 -5.38 4.64 18.70
C LYS A 68 -5.21 3.52 17.68
N LEU A 69 -3.97 3.12 17.38
CA LEU A 69 -3.73 2.07 16.40
C LEU A 69 -3.86 0.71 17.07
N PRO A 70 -4.63 -0.20 16.48
CA PRO A 70 -4.69 -1.53 17.02
C PRO A 70 -3.39 -2.28 16.70
N LYS A 71 -2.98 -3.13 17.64
CA LYS A 71 -1.82 -4.01 17.48
C LYS A 71 -2.05 -4.97 16.31
N LEU A 72 -1.22 -4.83 15.28
CA LEU A 72 -1.37 -5.59 14.05
C LEU A 72 -0.81 -6.99 14.23
N ARG A 73 -1.63 -8.00 13.94
CA ARG A 73 -1.24 -9.42 14.00
C ARG A 73 -1.72 -10.16 12.78
N TYR A 74 -0.89 -11.02 12.23
CA TYR A 74 -1.28 -11.90 11.12
C TYR A 74 -0.77 -13.31 11.41
N ALA A 75 -1.23 -14.32 10.68
CA ALA A 75 -0.68 -15.66 10.79
C ALA A 75 -0.05 -16.09 9.49
N ARG A 76 0.97 -16.92 9.65
CA ARG A 76 1.40 -17.85 8.61
C ARG A 76 0.73 -19.20 8.86
N VAL A 77 -0.01 -19.71 7.89
CA VAL A 77 -0.67 -21.03 7.94
C VAL A 77 -0.18 -21.90 6.78
N PHE A 78 -0.11 -23.20 7.01
CA PHE A 78 0.26 -24.18 5.98
C PHE A 78 -0.95 -25.02 5.65
N MET A 79 -1.57 -24.76 4.51
CA MET A 79 -2.79 -25.48 4.13
C MET A 79 -2.93 -25.64 2.62
N SER A 80 -3.65 -26.69 2.23
CA SER A 80 -4.02 -26.95 0.84
C SER A 80 -5.17 -26.04 0.40
N LEU A 81 -5.34 -25.86 -0.91
CA LEU A 81 -6.52 -25.17 -1.45
C LEU A 81 -7.83 -25.92 -1.13
N SER A 82 -7.80 -27.24 -1.01
CA SER A 82 -8.97 -28.03 -0.60
C SER A 82 -9.45 -27.68 0.81
N SER A 83 -8.52 -27.40 1.73
CA SER A 83 -8.84 -27.01 3.11
C SER A 83 -9.59 -25.67 3.19
N LEU A 84 -9.46 -24.79 2.18
CA LEU A 84 -10.26 -23.56 2.10
C LEU A 84 -11.74 -23.85 1.82
N LEU A 85 -12.06 -25.01 1.24
CA LEU A 85 -13.43 -25.40 0.88
C LEU A 85 -14.08 -26.31 1.93
N GLU A 86 -13.37 -26.63 3.02
CA GLU A 86 -13.86 -27.47 4.10
C GLU A 86 -14.72 -26.69 5.09
N GLY A 87 -15.73 -27.37 5.64
CA GLY A 87 -16.93 -26.76 6.24
C GLY A 87 -16.66 -25.61 7.23
N ASP A 88 -15.83 -25.84 8.24
CA ASP A 88 -15.66 -24.84 9.31
C ASP A 88 -14.95 -23.58 8.80
N PHE A 89 -13.85 -23.74 8.04
CA PHE A 89 -13.13 -22.62 7.45
C PHE A 89 -13.98 -21.88 6.42
N PHE A 90 -14.62 -22.63 5.51
CA PHE A 90 -15.41 -22.07 4.42
C PHE A 90 -16.62 -21.30 4.93
N ASN A 91 -17.33 -21.82 5.93
CA ASN A 91 -18.48 -21.13 6.49
C ASN A 91 -18.03 -19.91 7.31
N ALA A 92 -17.08 -20.08 8.23
CA ALA A 92 -16.65 -19.02 9.14
C ALA A 92 -16.04 -17.82 8.40
N TYR A 93 -15.08 -18.05 7.51
CA TYR A 93 -14.28 -16.97 6.92
C TYR A 93 -14.69 -16.56 5.51
N ILE A 94 -15.26 -17.48 4.72
CA ILE A 94 -15.62 -17.18 3.33
C ILE A 94 -17.08 -16.76 3.22
N LYS A 95 -18.01 -17.50 3.82
CA LYS A 95 -19.45 -17.19 3.74
C LYS A 95 -19.90 -16.08 4.69
N SER A 96 -19.54 -16.15 5.97
CA SER A 96 -19.92 -15.14 6.97
C SER A 96 -18.85 -14.07 7.23
N GLY A 97 -17.58 -14.46 7.20
CA GLY A 97 -16.45 -13.59 7.53
C GLY A 97 -15.89 -12.83 6.35
N ASN A 98 -14.82 -12.07 6.60
CA ASN A 98 -14.01 -11.47 5.55
C ASN A 98 -12.53 -11.60 5.89
N ILE A 99 -11.79 -12.29 5.04
CA ILE A 99 -10.37 -12.55 5.24
C ILE A 99 -9.55 -12.06 4.05
N LEU A 100 -8.29 -11.82 4.33
CA LEU A 100 -7.26 -11.55 3.35
C LEU A 100 -6.24 -12.69 3.41
N MET A 101 -5.99 -13.36 2.27
CA MET A 101 -4.93 -14.36 2.18
C MET A 101 -4.14 -14.26 0.89
N ILE A 102 -2.85 -14.58 0.99
CA ILE A 102 -1.94 -14.69 -0.14
C ILE A 102 -0.97 -15.85 0.10
N SER A 103 -0.79 -16.70 -0.91
CA SER A 103 0.15 -17.82 -0.85
C SER A 103 1.57 -17.36 -1.09
N GLU A 104 2.54 -18.20 -0.75
CA GLU A 104 3.90 -18.08 -1.24
C GLU A 104 3.97 -18.21 -2.78
N GLY A 105 5.07 -17.73 -3.35
CA GLY A 105 5.37 -17.80 -4.77
C GLY A 105 5.67 -16.43 -5.39
N ARG A 106 6.41 -16.44 -6.51
CA ARG A 106 6.68 -15.25 -7.31
C ARG A 106 5.64 -15.11 -8.43
N PRO A 107 4.83 -14.04 -8.45
CA PRO A 107 3.93 -13.76 -9.58
C PRO A 107 4.70 -13.76 -10.91
N GLY A 108 4.06 -14.24 -11.97
CA GLY A 108 4.70 -14.42 -13.28
C GLY A 108 5.57 -15.68 -13.42
N SER A 109 6.03 -16.29 -12.31
CA SER A 109 6.87 -17.50 -12.33
C SER A 109 6.18 -18.71 -11.72
N ASP A 110 5.75 -18.58 -10.46
CA ASP A 110 5.25 -19.67 -9.63
C ASP A 110 3.71 -19.60 -9.57
N ASN A 111 3.03 -20.68 -9.17
CA ASN A 111 1.58 -20.57 -8.96
C ASN A 111 1.31 -19.76 -7.70
N VAL A 112 0.54 -18.69 -7.82
CA VAL A 112 0.22 -17.79 -6.71
C VAL A 112 -1.29 -17.74 -6.53
N PHE A 113 -1.73 -17.81 -5.28
CA PHE A 113 -3.13 -17.83 -4.92
C PHE A 113 -3.44 -16.67 -3.99
N THR A 114 -4.54 -15.97 -4.23
CA THR A 114 -5.00 -14.89 -3.36
C THR A 114 -6.47 -15.04 -3.06
N LEU A 115 -6.88 -14.70 -1.84
CA LEU A 115 -8.26 -14.70 -1.41
C LEU A 115 -8.58 -13.35 -0.78
N ARG A 116 -9.56 -12.64 -1.36
CA ARG A 116 -10.05 -11.36 -0.87
C ARG A 116 -11.52 -11.23 -1.21
N ASP A 117 -12.32 -10.73 -0.27
CA ASP A 117 -13.76 -10.46 -0.48
C ASP A 117 -14.53 -11.69 -1.00
N GLY A 118 -14.09 -12.89 -0.61
CA GLY A 118 -14.66 -14.17 -1.05
C GLY A 118 -14.30 -14.57 -2.49
N ILE A 119 -13.42 -13.82 -3.16
CA ILE A 119 -12.91 -14.14 -4.49
C ILE A 119 -11.54 -14.79 -4.35
N LEU A 120 -11.46 -16.06 -4.74
CA LEU A 120 -10.22 -16.82 -4.86
C LEU A 120 -9.66 -16.63 -6.27
N LYS A 121 -8.49 -16.01 -6.37
CA LYS A 121 -7.74 -15.88 -7.61
C LYS A 121 -6.60 -16.89 -7.62
N LEU A 122 -6.47 -17.61 -8.73
CA LEU A 122 -5.39 -18.56 -8.97
C LEU A 122 -4.61 -18.12 -10.21
N GLU A 123 -3.34 -17.79 -10.00
CA GLU A 123 -2.38 -17.58 -11.08
C GLU A 123 -1.69 -18.91 -11.35
N LEU A 124 -1.90 -19.48 -12.53
CA LEU A 124 -1.46 -20.83 -12.88
C LEU A 124 -0.59 -20.83 -14.13
N GLY A 125 0.45 -21.66 -14.13
CA GLY A 125 1.14 -22.03 -15.36
C GLY A 125 0.24 -22.85 -16.29
N LYS A 126 0.47 -22.77 -17.61
CA LYS A 126 -0.30 -23.46 -18.66
C LYS A 126 -0.63 -24.93 -18.35
N GLU A 127 0.38 -25.73 -18.05
CA GLU A 127 0.22 -27.18 -17.83
C GLU A 127 -0.76 -27.47 -16.68
N ILE A 128 -0.59 -26.76 -15.56
CA ILE A 128 -1.43 -26.94 -14.38
C ILE A 128 -2.84 -26.43 -14.66
N PHE A 129 -2.98 -25.28 -15.31
CA PHE A 129 -4.27 -24.74 -15.73
C PHE A 129 -5.06 -25.75 -16.58
N GLU A 130 -4.45 -26.29 -17.65
CA GLU A 130 -5.09 -27.27 -18.53
C GLU A 130 -5.52 -28.54 -17.77
N ARG A 131 -4.69 -29.01 -16.84
CA ARG A 131 -5.01 -30.18 -15.99
C ARG A 131 -6.13 -29.93 -15.00
N THR A 132 -6.25 -28.72 -14.44
CA THR A 132 -7.38 -28.39 -13.54
C THR A 132 -8.72 -28.37 -14.28
N GLY A 133 -8.69 -28.10 -15.59
CA GLY A 133 -9.89 -27.90 -16.41
C GLY A 133 -10.74 -26.71 -15.98
N LEU A 134 -10.25 -25.81 -15.12
CA LEU A 134 -10.99 -24.64 -14.66
C LEU A 134 -11.11 -23.59 -15.76
N THR A 135 -12.13 -22.73 -15.66
CA THR A 135 -12.31 -21.62 -16.61
C THR A 135 -11.48 -20.44 -16.14
N GLY A 136 -10.57 -19.96 -16.98
CA GLY A 136 -9.72 -18.81 -16.71
C GLY A 136 -9.43 -18.00 -17.97
N ARG A 137 -8.75 -16.86 -17.80
CA ARG A 137 -8.29 -16.01 -18.89
C ARG A 137 -6.77 -16.06 -18.98
N PRO A 138 -6.18 -16.02 -20.19
CA PRO A 138 -4.73 -15.90 -20.32
C PRO A 138 -4.25 -14.56 -19.76
N ILE A 139 -3.10 -14.57 -19.10
CA ILE A 139 -2.40 -13.38 -18.63
C ILE A 139 -1.55 -12.87 -19.81
N ARG A 140 -1.71 -11.58 -20.15
CA ARG A 140 -1.01 -10.98 -21.30
C ARG A 140 0.48 -10.97 -21.05
N SER A 141 1.25 -11.56 -21.97
CA SER A 141 2.69 -11.76 -21.81
C SER A 141 3.57 -10.60 -22.30
N GLY A 142 3.02 -9.37 -22.37
CA GLY A 142 3.77 -8.17 -22.81
C GLY A 142 4.48 -8.29 -24.18
N GLY A 143 4.08 -9.24 -25.03
CA GLY A 143 4.68 -9.52 -26.34
C GLY A 143 6.04 -10.23 -26.29
N ARG A 144 6.45 -10.85 -25.17
CA ARG A 144 7.73 -11.57 -25.07
C ARG A 144 7.59 -12.98 -25.66
N LYS A 145 8.35 -13.27 -26.73
CA LYS A 145 8.33 -14.53 -27.51
C LYS A 145 8.71 -15.79 -26.71
N HIS A 146 9.28 -15.65 -25.51
CA HIS A 146 9.78 -16.76 -24.68
C HIS A 146 9.17 -16.82 -23.27
N ALA A 147 8.20 -15.97 -22.97
CA ALA A 147 7.54 -15.98 -21.68
C ALA A 147 6.57 -17.16 -21.58
N LYS A 148 6.54 -17.84 -20.43
CA LYS A 148 5.65 -18.99 -20.21
C LYS A 148 4.22 -18.48 -20.22
N GLU A 149 3.33 -19.11 -20.99
CA GLU A 149 1.90 -18.79 -20.96
C GLU A 149 1.32 -19.10 -19.57
N ARG A 150 0.60 -18.12 -19.02
CA ARG A 150 -0.01 -18.19 -17.69
C ARG A 150 -1.47 -17.81 -17.77
N TYR A 151 -2.25 -18.33 -16.83
CA TYR A 151 -3.69 -18.19 -16.79
C TYR A 151 -4.14 -17.72 -15.42
N LEU A 152 -5.08 -16.78 -15.41
CA LEU A 152 -5.75 -16.29 -14.22
C LEU A 152 -7.14 -16.90 -14.14
N VAL A 153 -7.40 -17.62 -13.05
CA VAL A 153 -8.71 -18.18 -12.71
C VAL A 153 -9.27 -17.38 -11.54
N GLU A 154 -10.43 -16.76 -11.71
CA GLU A 154 -11.10 -15.99 -10.63
C GLU A 154 -12.41 -16.68 -10.25
N ILE A 155 -12.55 -17.04 -8.97
CA ILE A 155 -13.67 -17.82 -8.47
C ILE A 155 -14.30 -17.08 -7.30
N ASN A 156 -15.54 -16.63 -7.46
CA ASN A 156 -16.30 -16.08 -6.36
C ASN A 156 -16.92 -17.23 -5.53
N LEU A 157 -16.31 -17.52 -4.39
CA LEU A 157 -16.70 -18.58 -3.46
C LEU A 157 -17.99 -18.27 -2.69
N ARG A 158 -18.48 -17.02 -2.73
CA ARG A 158 -19.74 -16.60 -2.07
C ARG A 158 -20.99 -16.83 -2.93
N LEU A 159 -20.84 -17.22 -4.20
CA LEU A 159 -21.99 -17.50 -5.06
C LEU A 159 -22.85 -18.66 -4.52
N PRO A 160 -24.18 -18.65 -4.73
CA PRO A 160 -25.06 -19.75 -4.35
C PRO A 160 -24.73 -21.09 -5.02
N SER A 161 -23.99 -21.06 -6.14
CA SER A 161 -23.49 -22.25 -6.83
C SER A 161 -22.26 -22.88 -6.17
N MET A 162 -21.64 -22.21 -5.21
CA MET A 162 -20.45 -22.67 -4.47
C MET A 162 -20.87 -23.37 -3.18
N LEU A 163 -21.51 -24.52 -3.36
CA LEU A 163 -22.01 -25.43 -2.33
C LEU A 163 -21.82 -26.87 -2.82
N HIS A 164 -21.57 -27.78 -1.88
CA HIS A 164 -21.47 -29.22 -2.17
C HIS A 164 -22.72 -29.74 -2.90
N GLY A 165 -22.51 -30.64 -3.86
CA GLY A 165 -23.55 -31.20 -4.73
C GLY A 165 -23.85 -30.40 -6.00
N LYS A 166 -23.29 -29.19 -6.16
CA LYS A 166 -23.37 -28.44 -7.43
C LYS A 166 -22.19 -28.80 -8.33
N LYS A 167 -22.46 -29.10 -9.60
CA LYS A 167 -21.43 -29.52 -10.59
C LYS A 167 -20.22 -28.58 -10.66
N GLY A 168 -20.44 -27.26 -10.60
CA GLY A 168 -19.37 -26.26 -10.63
C GLY A 168 -18.46 -26.33 -9.40
N PHE A 169 -19.03 -26.50 -8.21
CA PHE A 169 -18.27 -26.63 -6.97
C PHE A 169 -17.56 -27.98 -6.87
N GLU A 170 -18.21 -29.08 -7.30
CA GLU A 170 -17.56 -30.40 -7.33
C GLU A 170 -16.36 -30.44 -8.28
N LYS A 171 -16.43 -29.73 -9.41
CA LYS A 171 -15.27 -29.56 -10.32
C LYS A 171 -14.11 -28.84 -9.63
N LEU A 172 -14.41 -27.82 -8.83
CA LEU A 172 -13.42 -27.08 -8.06
C LEU A 172 -12.78 -27.96 -6.98
N VAL A 173 -13.60 -28.69 -6.22
CA VAL A 173 -13.15 -29.65 -5.20
C VAL A 173 -12.25 -30.72 -5.83
N TRP A 174 -12.64 -31.24 -7.01
CA TRP A 174 -11.82 -32.20 -7.74
C TRP A 174 -10.45 -31.62 -8.14
N ALA A 175 -10.43 -30.40 -8.69
CA ALA A 175 -9.18 -29.74 -9.07
C ALA A 175 -8.24 -29.54 -7.88
N PHE A 176 -8.77 -29.16 -6.72
CA PHE A 176 -7.96 -28.95 -5.50
C PHE A 176 -7.50 -30.26 -4.86
N LYS A 177 -8.24 -31.36 -5.01
CA LYS A 177 -7.82 -32.67 -4.47
C LYS A 177 -6.87 -33.45 -5.37
N ASN A 178 -6.95 -33.26 -6.70
CA ASN A 178 -6.24 -34.12 -7.66
C ASN A 178 -5.11 -33.40 -8.41
N VAL A 179 -5.18 -32.08 -8.56
CA VAL A 179 -4.21 -31.30 -9.35
C VAL A 179 -3.48 -30.31 -8.47
N LEU A 180 -4.20 -29.48 -7.72
CA LEU A 180 -3.65 -28.47 -6.80
C LEU A 180 -3.67 -28.97 -5.36
N ASN A 181 -3.13 -30.18 -5.16
CA ASN A 181 -3.24 -30.94 -3.92
C ASN A 181 -2.08 -30.72 -2.94
N HIS A 182 -1.14 -29.86 -3.28
CA HIS A 182 -0.01 -29.53 -2.43
C HIS A 182 -0.43 -28.52 -1.35
N THR A 183 0.12 -28.70 -0.16
CA THR A 183 0.09 -27.69 0.90
C THR A 183 1.02 -26.55 0.52
N VAL A 184 0.55 -25.31 0.69
CA VAL A 184 1.38 -24.11 0.51
C VAL A 184 1.33 -23.26 1.77
N ALA A 185 2.36 -22.43 1.95
CA ALA A 185 2.35 -21.40 2.98
C ALA A 185 1.43 -20.25 2.54
N TRP A 186 0.60 -19.78 3.48
CA TRP A 186 -0.25 -18.61 3.32
C TRP A 186 0.05 -17.59 4.40
N LEU A 187 -0.02 -16.31 4.04
CA LEU A 187 -0.29 -15.26 5.00
C LEU A 187 -1.80 -15.09 5.12
N PHE A 188 -2.29 -14.97 6.35
CA PHE A 188 -3.71 -14.87 6.68
C PHE A 188 -3.94 -13.67 7.60
N TYR A 189 -5.02 -12.94 7.33
CA TYR A 189 -5.54 -11.87 8.19
C TYR A 189 -7.08 -11.88 8.18
N ASP A 190 -7.72 -11.91 9.34
CA ASP A 190 -9.17 -11.74 9.48
C ASP A 190 -9.54 -10.25 9.67
N LEU A 191 -10.22 -9.71 8.66
CA LEU A 191 -10.66 -8.32 8.61
C LEU A 191 -11.89 -8.06 9.48
N ALA A 192 -12.63 -9.10 9.85
CA ALA A 192 -13.80 -9.01 10.72
C ALA A 192 -13.44 -9.10 12.21
N SER A 193 -12.21 -9.54 12.53
CA SER A 193 -11.78 -9.73 13.90
C SER A 193 -11.68 -8.41 14.67
N ALA A 194 -12.26 -8.38 15.88
CA ALA A 194 -12.03 -7.29 16.83
C ALA A 194 -10.59 -7.23 17.36
N SER A 195 -9.81 -8.29 17.13
CA SER A 195 -8.45 -8.46 17.64
C SER A 195 -7.35 -8.01 16.64
N SER A 196 -7.77 -7.28 15.61
CA SER A 196 -6.93 -6.73 14.53
C SER A 196 -6.04 -7.76 13.85
N GLY A 197 -6.73 -8.77 13.31
CA GLY A 197 -6.17 -9.77 12.44
C GLY A 197 -6.49 -11.17 12.87
N ILE A 198 -5.97 -11.65 14.01
CA ILE A 198 -6.21 -13.02 14.48
C ILE A 198 -6.30 -13.09 15.99
N SER A 199 -7.28 -13.85 16.48
CA SER A 199 -7.38 -14.22 17.89
C SER A 199 -6.49 -15.44 18.18
N SER A 200 -5.82 -15.44 19.33
CA SER A 200 -4.98 -16.57 19.79
C SER A 200 -5.74 -17.89 19.92
N ASP A 201 -7.05 -17.82 20.14
CA ASP A 201 -7.90 -18.98 20.44
C ASP A 201 -8.85 -19.38 19.30
N ASP A 202 -8.61 -18.91 18.07
CA ASP A 202 -9.53 -19.14 16.96
C ASP A 202 -9.74 -20.63 16.65
N PRO A 203 -10.95 -21.19 16.91
CA PRO A 203 -11.20 -22.61 16.74
C PRO A 203 -11.13 -23.05 15.27
N SER A 204 -11.41 -22.15 14.33
CA SER A 204 -11.49 -22.48 12.90
C SER A 204 -10.11 -22.61 12.23
N LEU A 205 -9.03 -22.22 12.93
CA LEU A 205 -7.65 -22.41 12.49
C LEU A 205 -6.91 -23.52 13.27
N LYS A 206 -7.53 -24.15 14.29
CA LYS A 206 -6.85 -25.10 15.19
C LYS A 206 -6.21 -26.31 14.49
N GLY A 207 -6.73 -26.72 13.32
CA GLY A 207 -6.16 -27.82 12.53
C GLY A 207 -4.95 -27.44 11.67
N ASN A 208 -4.69 -26.14 11.46
CA ASN A 208 -3.69 -25.65 10.50
C ASN A 208 -2.43 -25.07 11.16
N HIS A 209 -2.30 -25.24 12.48
CA HIS A 209 -1.17 -24.76 13.31
C HIS A 209 -0.70 -23.34 12.92
N PRO A 210 -1.55 -22.31 13.07
CA PRO A 210 -1.21 -20.95 12.69
C PRO A 210 -0.01 -20.43 13.50
N HIS A 211 1.01 -19.95 12.80
CA HIS A 211 2.10 -19.21 13.42
C HIS A 211 1.73 -17.73 13.42
N ILE A 212 1.24 -17.24 14.57
CA ILE A 212 0.86 -15.85 14.77
C ILE A 212 2.11 -14.98 14.87
N ILE A 213 2.13 -13.87 14.13
CA ILE A 213 3.23 -12.93 14.06
C ILE A 213 2.70 -11.55 14.42
N ASP A 214 3.30 -10.95 15.45
CA ASP A 214 3.06 -9.56 15.83
C ASP A 214 3.86 -8.63 14.93
N CYS A 215 3.24 -7.55 14.46
CA CYS A 215 3.88 -6.55 13.62
C CYS A 215 4.07 -5.26 14.42
N GLU A 216 5.27 -5.07 14.96
CA GLU A 216 5.68 -3.86 15.67
C GLU A 216 6.52 -2.94 14.76
N PRO A 217 6.43 -1.61 14.92
CA PRO A 217 7.25 -0.69 14.14
C PRO A 217 8.72 -0.78 14.55
N VAL A 218 9.59 -0.85 13.56
CA VAL A 218 11.02 -0.59 13.73
C VAL A 218 11.25 0.91 13.60
N ARG A 219 11.74 1.54 14.68
CA ARG A 219 12.08 2.96 14.72
C ARG A 219 13.54 3.16 14.30
N THR A 220 13.76 4.07 13.36
CA THR A 220 15.09 4.54 12.95
C THR A 220 15.17 6.05 13.11
N GLU A 221 16.27 6.55 13.67
CA GLU A 221 16.51 7.98 13.85
C GLU A 221 17.59 8.45 12.88
N TYR A 222 17.34 9.58 12.23
CA TYR A 222 18.29 10.27 11.38
C TYR A 222 18.56 11.65 11.96
N ARG A 223 19.83 11.98 12.16
CA ARG A 223 20.27 13.25 12.74
C ARG A 223 20.75 14.19 11.65
N ASP A 224 20.48 15.47 11.82
CA ASP A 224 21.08 16.54 11.00
C ASP A 224 20.83 16.35 9.48
N ILE A 225 19.62 15.92 9.12
CA ILE A 225 19.19 15.76 7.73
C ILE A 225 18.74 17.11 7.19
N LEU A 226 19.25 17.52 6.02
CA LEU A 226 18.77 18.69 5.31
C LEU A 226 17.38 18.42 4.73
N VAL A 227 16.39 19.13 5.25
CA VAL A 227 15.00 19.08 4.78
C VAL A 227 14.78 20.22 3.78
N PRO A 228 14.39 19.93 2.53
CA PRO A 228 14.09 20.95 1.54
C PRO A 228 12.86 21.76 1.96
N PRO A 229 12.72 23.01 1.50
CA PRO A 229 11.55 23.82 1.80
C PRO A 229 10.30 23.21 1.17
N PHE A 230 9.33 22.84 2.02
CA PHE A 230 7.99 22.50 1.55
C PHE A 230 7.23 23.78 1.21
N LYS A 231 7.45 24.30 0.00
CA LYS A 231 6.62 25.36 -0.55
C LYS A 231 5.22 24.77 -0.67
N GLY A 232 4.32 25.14 0.25
CA GLY A 232 2.93 24.71 0.20
C GLY A 232 2.46 24.94 -1.23
N MET A 233 2.05 23.87 -1.92
CA MET A 233 1.58 23.95 -3.29
C MET A 233 0.30 24.77 -3.29
N ASN A 234 0.44 26.09 -3.28
CA ASN A 234 -0.60 27.03 -3.63
C ASN A 234 -0.82 26.79 -5.11
N MET A 235 -1.64 25.78 -5.42
CA MET A 235 -2.12 25.47 -6.76
C MET A 235 -3.08 26.58 -7.17
N THR A 236 -2.57 27.80 -7.32
CA THR A 236 -3.13 28.73 -8.27
C THR A 236 -2.88 28.11 -9.64
N GLU A 237 -3.88 28.15 -10.52
CA GLU A 237 -3.89 27.61 -11.89
C GLU A 237 -2.77 28.15 -12.82
N THR A 238 -1.78 28.86 -12.25
CA THR A 238 -0.75 29.66 -12.92
C THR A 238 0.65 29.06 -12.86
N ALA A 239 0.93 28.03 -12.05
CA ALA A 239 2.23 27.36 -12.07
C ALA A 239 2.34 26.46 -13.32
N PRO A 240 3.44 26.56 -14.11
CA PRO A 240 3.64 25.67 -15.24
C PRO A 240 3.69 24.20 -14.79
N GLU A 241 2.95 23.33 -15.48
CA GLU A 241 2.88 21.88 -15.18
C GLU A 241 4.27 21.23 -15.06
N GLN A 242 5.23 21.70 -15.87
CA GLN A 242 6.60 21.19 -15.86
C GLN A 242 7.34 21.50 -14.55
N GLU A 243 7.22 22.72 -14.02
CA GLU A 243 7.86 23.10 -12.75
C GLU A 243 7.30 22.30 -11.57
N LEU A 244 5.98 22.05 -11.60
CA LEU A 244 5.31 21.22 -10.60
C LEU A 244 5.84 19.79 -10.63
N LYS A 245 6.01 19.24 -11.83
CA LYS A 245 6.53 17.90 -12.05
C LYS A 245 7.98 17.78 -11.55
N ASP A 246 8.85 18.69 -11.97
CA ASP A 246 10.27 18.68 -11.57
C ASP A 246 10.40 18.75 -10.04
N TYR A 247 9.63 19.62 -9.39
CA TYR A 247 9.58 19.69 -7.92
C TYR A 247 9.08 18.39 -7.27
N CYS A 248 8.02 17.77 -7.80
CA CYS A 248 7.55 16.48 -7.29
C CYS A 248 8.61 15.39 -7.44
N ASP A 249 9.31 15.33 -8.58
CA ASP A 249 10.33 14.33 -8.85
C ASP A 249 11.52 14.52 -7.89
N GLU A 250 12.01 15.75 -7.74
CA GLU A 250 13.07 16.14 -6.79
C GLU A 250 12.74 15.77 -5.33
N ILE A 251 11.53 16.07 -4.87
CA ILE A 251 11.10 15.75 -3.50
C ILE A 251 10.94 14.23 -3.31
N SER A 252 10.46 13.51 -4.33
CA SER A 252 10.35 12.05 -4.29
C SER A 252 11.74 11.39 -4.18
N GLU A 253 12.73 11.92 -4.91
CA GLU A 253 14.11 11.46 -4.85
C GLU A 253 14.71 11.72 -3.46
N TRP A 254 14.51 12.93 -2.91
CA TRP A 254 14.94 13.25 -1.54
C TRP A 254 14.33 12.32 -0.50
N LEU A 255 13.03 12.03 -0.58
CA LEU A 255 12.38 11.05 0.32
C LEU A 255 13.02 9.66 0.19
N GLY A 256 13.35 9.24 -1.03
CA GLY A 256 14.09 8.00 -1.27
C GLY A 256 15.47 8.00 -0.60
N MET A 257 16.21 9.10 -0.70
CA MET A 257 17.53 9.23 -0.06
C MET A 257 17.45 9.17 1.47
N VAL A 258 16.42 9.78 2.07
CA VAL A 258 16.16 9.68 3.52
C VAL A 258 15.78 8.25 3.91
N ALA A 259 14.88 7.59 3.18
CA ALA A 259 14.44 6.22 3.46
C ALA A 259 15.57 5.19 3.38
N LEU A 260 16.57 5.44 2.51
CA LEU A 260 17.78 4.63 2.38
C LEU A 260 18.83 4.92 3.46
N GLY A 261 18.64 5.95 4.29
CA GLY A 261 19.66 6.41 5.25
C GLY A 261 20.92 6.92 4.55
N SER A 262 20.77 7.52 3.37
CA SER A 262 21.90 7.94 2.55
C SER A 262 22.64 9.12 3.18
N PRO A 263 23.99 9.11 3.23
CA PRO A 263 24.76 10.23 3.77
C PRO A 263 24.63 11.50 2.92
N ARG A 264 24.14 11.40 1.67
CA ARG A 264 23.95 12.57 0.79
C ARG A 264 22.83 13.51 1.28
N ALA A 265 22.00 13.07 2.22
CA ALA A 265 20.94 13.88 2.81
C ALA A 265 21.40 14.65 4.06
N LEU A 266 22.61 14.40 4.58
CA LEU A 266 23.14 15.04 5.78
C LEU A 266 23.55 16.49 5.51
N ALA A 267 23.44 17.36 6.51
CA ALA A 267 23.92 18.75 6.44
C ALA A 267 25.45 18.85 6.39
N SER A 268 26.13 17.86 6.96
CA SER A 268 27.59 17.74 6.96
C SER A 268 28.15 17.08 5.70
N ASP A 269 27.32 16.91 4.67
CA ASP A 269 27.73 16.21 3.47
C ASP A 269 28.73 17.00 2.62
N ASP A 270 29.86 16.36 2.27
CA ASP A 270 30.97 16.95 1.50
C ASP A 270 31.56 15.91 0.54
N VAL A 271 30.72 15.34 -0.33
CA VAL A 271 31.24 14.47 -1.40
C VAL A 271 31.79 15.28 -2.55
N ASP A 272 32.87 14.76 -3.12
CA ASP A 272 33.38 15.25 -4.39
C ASP A 272 32.28 15.21 -5.46
N PRO A 273 31.93 16.36 -6.09
CA PRO A 273 30.93 16.43 -7.16
C PRO A 273 31.25 15.54 -8.38
N TYR A 274 32.52 15.15 -8.54
CA TYR A 274 32.93 14.17 -9.56
C TYR A 274 32.42 12.74 -9.24
N LEU A 275 32.25 12.41 -7.96
CA LEU A 275 31.76 11.10 -7.51
C LEU A 275 30.23 11.07 -7.42
N CYS A 276 29.60 12.15 -6.98
CA CYS A 276 28.15 12.23 -6.84
C CYS A 276 27.64 13.63 -7.17
N ARG A 277 26.64 13.71 -8.04
CA ARG A 277 26.01 14.97 -8.47
C ARG A 277 24.67 15.23 -7.81
N TYR A 278 24.22 14.33 -6.92
CA TYR A 278 22.99 14.53 -6.19
C TYR A 278 23.09 15.77 -5.31
N SER A 279 22.07 16.62 -5.35
CA SER A 279 21.94 17.80 -4.50
C SER A 279 20.53 17.86 -3.95
N ILE A 280 20.41 18.29 -2.69
CA ILE A 280 19.11 18.46 -2.06
C ILE A 280 18.31 19.56 -2.79
N PRO A 281 16.99 19.36 -3.00
CA PRO A 281 16.15 20.36 -3.68
C PRO A 281 16.18 21.70 -2.94
N ASN A 282 16.42 22.80 -3.67
CA ASN A 282 16.53 24.16 -3.11
C ASN A 282 17.45 24.21 -1.86
N VAL A 283 18.66 23.65 -1.97
CA VAL A 283 19.62 23.49 -0.85
C VAL A 283 19.86 24.79 -0.04
N ASP A 284 19.86 25.95 -0.70
CA ASP A 284 20.06 27.25 -0.05
C ASP A 284 18.96 27.62 0.96
N GLU A 285 17.75 27.06 0.78
CA GLU A 285 16.60 27.25 1.66
C GLU A 285 16.39 26.05 2.60
N ALA A 286 17.13 24.95 2.41
CA ALA A 286 16.99 23.73 3.18
C ALA A 286 17.46 23.93 4.62
N LYS A 287 16.80 23.25 5.57
CA LYS A 287 17.10 23.37 7.00
C LYS A 287 17.44 22.01 7.60
N PRO A 288 18.53 21.91 8.39
CA PRO A 288 18.81 20.70 9.13
C PRO A 288 17.70 20.39 10.13
N SER A 289 17.31 19.13 10.20
CA SER A 289 16.28 18.63 11.10
C SER A 289 16.55 17.17 11.46
N ASP A 290 16.21 16.80 12.68
CA ASP A 290 16.18 15.41 13.10
C ASP A 290 14.88 14.75 12.63
N ILE A 291 14.98 13.55 12.07
CA ILE A 291 13.89 12.82 11.42
C ILE A 291 13.78 11.43 12.04
N VAL A 292 12.55 10.93 12.18
CA VAL A 292 12.25 9.57 12.58
C VAL A 292 11.58 8.83 11.43
N SER A 293 12.02 7.60 11.19
CA SER A 293 11.31 6.62 10.37
C SER A 293 10.70 5.54 11.26
N LEU A 294 9.41 5.24 11.04
CA LEU A 294 8.69 4.13 11.64
C LEU A 294 8.34 3.14 10.53
N ARG A 295 8.89 1.93 10.58
CA ARG A 295 8.70 0.92 9.55
C ARG A 295 8.01 -0.32 10.11
N TRP A 296 6.82 -0.61 9.61
CA TRP A 296 6.10 -1.86 9.85
C TRP A 296 6.36 -2.83 8.70
N HIS A 297 6.71 -4.07 9.02
CA HIS A 297 6.96 -5.11 8.02
C HIS A 297 6.16 -6.38 8.38
N GLY A 298 5.47 -6.96 7.39
CA GLY A 298 4.63 -8.14 7.61
C GLY A 298 3.49 -8.23 6.60
N PHE A 299 2.27 -8.42 7.09
CA PHE A 299 1.07 -8.48 6.25
C PHE A 299 0.03 -7.47 6.72
N LEU A 300 -0.03 -6.33 6.03
CA LEU A 300 -0.78 -5.16 6.48
C LEU A 300 -2.06 -4.98 5.64
N PRO A 301 -3.25 -4.98 6.26
CA PRO A 301 -4.51 -4.79 5.54
C PRO A 301 -4.78 -3.31 5.25
N PRO A 302 -5.45 -2.96 4.13
CA PRO A 302 -5.73 -1.57 3.76
C PRO A 302 -6.46 -0.76 4.82
N LYS A 303 -7.35 -1.41 5.60
CA LYS A 303 -8.10 -0.75 6.67
C LYS A 303 -7.19 -0.22 7.77
N TRP A 304 -6.23 -1.03 8.23
CA TRP A 304 -5.26 -0.63 9.25
C TRP A 304 -4.36 0.49 8.74
N ILE A 305 -3.92 0.37 7.48
CA ILE A 305 -3.08 1.37 6.80
C ILE A 305 -3.82 2.71 6.68
N MET A 306 -5.12 2.68 6.38
CA MET A 306 -5.98 3.86 6.37
C MET A 306 -6.14 4.46 7.77
N GLU A 307 -6.34 3.65 8.81
CA GLU A 307 -6.42 4.12 10.21
C GLU A 307 -5.11 4.81 10.64
N LEU A 308 -3.95 4.27 10.26
CA LEU A 308 -2.64 4.91 10.46
C LEU A 308 -2.57 6.26 9.75
N PHE A 309 -2.90 6.30 8.45
CA PHE A 309 -2.87 7.54 7.66
C PHE A 309 -3.80 8.62 8.23
N LEU A 310 -5.02 8.27 8.63
CA LEU A 310 -5.98 9.20 9.23
C LEU A 310 -5.52 9.69 10.61
N THR A 311 -4.92 8.81 11.41
CA THR A 311 -4.36 9.17 12.72
C THR A 311 -3.22 10.18 12.56
N LEU A 312 -2.31 9.94 11.61
CA LEU A 312 -1.24 10.88 11.26
C LEU A 312 -1.81 12.23 10.80
N LEU A 313 -2.81 12.23 9.91
CA LEU A 313 -3.44 13.47 9.45
C LEU A 313 -4.05 14.26 10.60
N GLN A 314 -4.76 13.61 11.52
CA GLN A 314 -5.43 14.26 12.65
C GLN A 314 -4.43 14.78 13.69
N ASP A 315 -3.43 13.98 14.04
CA ASP A 315 -2.51 14.31 15.13
C ASP A 315 -1.37 15.24 14.71
N THR A 316 -1.07 15.31 13.40
CA THR A 316 -0.14 16.31 12.84
C THR A 316 -0.84 17.58 12.35
N SER A 317 -2.18 17.62 12.39
CA SER A 317 -2.97 18.82 12.10
C SER A 317 -2.68 19.89 13.17
N PRO A 318 -2.73 21.19 12.83
CA PRO A 318 -2.46 22.23 13.81
C PRO A 318 -3.61 22.26 14.81
N LYS A 319 -3.30 22.13 16.10
CA LYS A 319 -4.27 22.26 17.20
C LYS A 319 -4.42 23.73 17.65
N ASP A 320 -3.43 24.58 17.33
CA ASP A 320 -3.33 25.99 17.70
C ASP A 320 -2.71 26.84 16.55
N LEU A 321 -2.18 28.04 16.86
CA LEU A 321 -1.48 28.98 15.94
C LEU A 321 -0.15 28.45 15.36
N GLU A 322 0.27 27.23 15.71
CA GLU A 322 1.49 26.63 15.18
C GLU A 322 1.27 26.02 13.78
N ALA A 323 2.29 26.06 12.94
CA ALA A 323 2.25 25.41 11.65
C ALA A 323 2.15 23.88 11.82
N SER A 324 1.23 23.23 11.12
CA SER A 324 1.15 21.76 11.10
C SER A 324 2.44 21.17 10.54
N SER A 325 2.87 20.02 11.05
CA SER A 325 4.10 19.38 10.58
C SER A 325 3.87 18.50 9.35
N TRP A 326 4.89 18.32 8.53
CA TRP A 326 4.86 17.40 7.40
C TRP A 326 5.06 15.95 7.84
N PHE A 327 4.59 15.02 7.02
CA PHE A 327 4.99 13.61 7.11
C PHE A 327 4.91 12.96 5.73
N ALA A 328 5.80 12.00 5.48
CA ALA A 328 5.72 11.10 4.36
C ALA A 328 5.23 9.72 4.82
N PHE A 329 4.39 9.11 4.02
CA PHE A 329 3.73 7.84 4.27
C PHE A 329 3.88 6.96 3.04
N SER A 330 4.64 5.88 3.13
CA SER A 330 4.90 4.98 2.03
C SER A 330 4.41 3.58 2.33
N ALA A 331 3.93 2.88 1.30
CA ALA A 331 3.46 1.52 1.38
C ALA A 331 3.96 0.73 0.18
N SER A 332 4.54 -0.45 0.43
CA SER A 332 5.05 -1.36 -0.60
C SER A 332 4.22 -2.65 -0.63
N ALA A 333 3.74 -3.03 -1.81
CA ALA A 333 2.89 -4.21 -1.99
C ALA A 333 3.69 -5.53 -1.86
N LEU A 334 3.02 -6.61 -1.43
CA LEU A 334 3.61 -7.95 -1.27
C LEU A 334 3.56 -8.78 -2.56
N GLY A 335 2.55 -8.55 -3.41
CA GLY A 335 2.29 -9.33 -4.61
C GLY A 335 2.20 -8.40 -5.82
N ARG A 336 3.32 -8.20 -6.50
CA ARG A 336 3.32 -7.54 -7.82
C ARG A 336 2.43 -8.37 -8.73
N GLU A 337 1.28 -7.85 -9.16
CA GLU A 337 0.48 -8.57 -10.15
C GLU A 337 1.37 -8.81 -11.39
N ALA A 338 1.25 -9.98 -12.03
CA ALA A 338 2.11 -10.34 -13.16
C ALA A 338 2.03 -9.32 -14.32
N VAL A 339 0.95 -8.54 -14.40
CA VAL A 339 0.73 -7.49 -15.39
C VAL A 339 0.30 -6.21 -14.68
N GLU A 340 1.01 -5.11 -14.95
CA GLU A 340 0.76 -3.79 -14.32
C GLU A 340 0.63 -3.88 -12.80
N GLY A 341 1.56 -4.60 -12.18
CA GLY A 341 1.60 -4.82 -10.73
C GLY A 341 1.60 -3.50 -9.98
N LYS A 342 0.64 -3.34 -9.08
CA LYS A 342 0.58 -2.21 -8.16
C LYS A 342 1.63 -2.40 -7.07
N ASP A 343 2.81 -1.82 -7.29
CA ASP A 343 4.00 -2.07 -6.47
C ASP A 343 3.97 -1.30 -5.14
N GLY A 344 3.18 -0.24 -5.06
CA GLY A 344 3.02 0.55 -3.85
C GLY A 344 2.70 2.01 -4.13
N TYR A 345 2.81 2.82 -3.09
CA TYR A 345 2.61 4.25 -3.19
C TYR A 345 3.37 5.00 -2.10
N THR A 346 3.56 6.30 -2.29
CA THR A 346 4.11 7.23 -1.31
C THR A 346 3.24 8.48 -1.28
N VAL A 347 2.95 9.00 -0.11
CA VAL A 347 2.13 10.19 0.12
C VAL A 347 2.93 11.14 0.99
N LEU A 348 3.25 12.32 0.50
CA LEU A 348 3.81 13.41 1.30
C LEU A 348 2.69 14.39 1.63
N THR A 349 2.42 14.59 2.91
CA THR A 349 1.49 15.63 3.37
C THR A 349 2.29 16.85 3.79
N PHE A 350 2.02 17.98 3.15
CA PHE A 350 2.74 19.22 3.42
C PHE A 350 2.27 19.91 4.71
N PRO A 351 3.09 20.80 5.29
CA PRO A 351 2.64 21.75 6.28
C PRO A 351 1.52 22.64 5.70
N SER A 352 0.41 22.78 6.42
CA SER A 352 -0.56 23.84 6.23
C SER A 352 0.10 25.20 6.45
N VAL A 353 0.01 26.07 5.45
CA VAL A 353 0.42 27.46 5.58
C VAL A 353 -0.77 28.21 6.19
N GLY A 354 -0.67 28.59 7.46
CA GLY A 354 -1.61 29.54 8.05
C GLY A 354 -1.60 30.81 7.20
N GLY A 355 -2.74 31.18 6.62
CA GLY A 355 -2.83 32.31 5.70
C GLY A 355 -2.45 33.62 6.38
N THR A 356 -1.19 34.03 6.29
CA THR A 356 -0.78 35.43 6.47
C THR A 356 -1.14 36.21 5.20
N ASN A 357 -2.44 36.41 4.97
CA ASN A 357 -2.88 37.52 4.13
C ASN A 357 -2.79 38.79 4.99
N ASN A 358 -1.63 39.45 4.94
CA ASN A 358 -1.49 40.86 5.33
C ASN A 358 -2.16 41.75 4.28
N ASN A 359 -3.47 41.60 4.09
CA ASN A 359 -4.28 42.62 3.44
C ASN A 359 -5.56 42.83 4.25
N VAL A 360 -5.54 43.93 4.98
CA VAL A 360 -6.68 44.50 5.67
C VAL A 360 -7.75 44.83 4.64
N GLN A 361 -8.79 44.01 4.55
CA GLN A 361 -10.14 44.49 4.27
C GLN A 361 -11.17 43.51 4.81
N LYS A 362 -11.89 43.98 5.83
CA LYS A 362 -13.03 43.31 6.45
C LYS A 362 -14.12 43.09 5.40
N SER A 363 -14.40 41.83 5.09
CA SER A 363 -15.73 41.41 4.65
C SER A 363 -16.06 40.07 5.29
N SER A 364 -17.13 40.07 6.09
CA SER A 364 -17.71 38.91 6.75
C SER A 364 -18.10 37.85 5.72
N GLY A 365 -17.29 36.81 5.62
CA GLY A 365 -17.56 35.61 4.83
C GLY A 365 -16.94 34.42 5.53
N THR A 366 -17.69 33.34 5.64
CA THR A 366 -17.34 32.05 6.24
C THR A 366 -15.89 31.67 5.91
N ARG A 367 -15.01 31.52 6.92
CA ARG A 367 -13.66 30.97 6.73
C ARG A 367 -13.83 29.58 6.12
N SER A 368 -13.59 29.43 4.83
CA SER A 368 -13.38 28.12 4.23
C SER A 368 -12.04 27.64 4.76
N GLU A 369 -12.06 26.71 5.71
CA GLU A 369 -10.85 26.02 6.16
C GLU A 369 -10.29 25.26 4.95
N VAL A 370 -9.23 25.80 4.37
CA VAL A 370 -8.50 25.12 3.30
C VAL A 370 -7.80 23.93 3.94
N GLY A 371 -8.17 22.70 3.54
CA GLY A 371 -7.53 21.49 4.04
C GLY A 371 -6.05 21.40 3.62
N ARG A 372 -5.30 20.40 4.09
CA ARG A 372 -3.86 20.29 3.78
C ARG A 372 -3.61 19.82 2.35
N SER A 373 -2.56 20.31 1.73
CA SER A 373 -2.11 19.80 0.42
C SER A 373 -1.25 18.55 0.61
N CYS A 374 -1.34 17.61 -0.33
CA CYS A 374 -0.48 16.44 -0.39
C CYS A 374 -0.10 16.09 -1.83
N VAL A 375 1.03 15.40 -1.98
CA VAL A 375 1.43 14.74 -3.22
C VAL A 375 1.44 13.25 -2.98
N SER A 376 0.93 12.48 -3.93
CA SER A 376 0.91 11.03 -3.91
C SER A 376 1.56 10.50 -5.18
N TRP A 377 2.51 9.59 -5.02
CA TRP A 377 3.12 8.81 -6.08
C TRP A 377 2.62 7.37 -5.99
N GLU A 378 1.97 6.86 -7.03
CA GLU A 378 1.55 5.44 -7.12
C GLU A 378 2.45 4.72 -8.13
N TYR A 379 3.11 3.66 -7.68
CA TYR A 379 4.10 2.91 -8.45
C TYR A 379 3.45 1.68 -9.09
N VAL A 380 3.60 1.56 -10.40
CA VAL A 380 3.14 0.41 -11.18
C VAL A 380 4.36 -0.25 -11.80
N GLY A 381 4.64 -1.47 -11.36
CA GLY A 381 5.74 -2.30 -11.84
C GLY A 381 5.55 -2.72 -13.29
N VAL A 382 6.67 -3.06 -13.94
CA VAL A 382 6.66 -3.69 -15.27
C VAL A 382 5.91 -5.00 -15.19
N SER A 383 5.18 -5.33 -16.25
CA SER A 383 4.61 -6.66 -16.42
C SER A 383 5.72 -7.72 -16.39
N ILE A 384 5.80 -8.50 -15.31
CA ILE A 384 6.73 -9.62 -15.16
C ILE A 384 6.04 -10.83 -15.79
N VAL A 385 6.17 -10.97 -17.11
CA VAL A 385 5.80 -12.20 -17.81
C VAL A 385 6.98 -12.78 -18.57
#